data_AF-A0A542UPH1-F1
#
_entry.id   AF-A0A542UPH1-F1
#
_cell.length_a   1.000
_cell.length_b   1.000
_cell.length_c   1.000
_cell.angle_alpha   90.00
_cell.angle_beta   90.00
_cell.angle_gamma   90.00
#
_symmetry.space_group_name_H-M   'P 1'
#
loop_
_entity.id
_entity.type
_entity.pdbx_description
1 polymer ?
#
loop_
_entity_poly.entity_id
_entity_poly.type
_entity_poly.pdbx_seq_one_letter_code
_entity_poly.pdbx_strand_id
1 'polypeptide(L)'
;MKPRWPRRWVGTWCADDGRSVTIERQGRSVLVTVRPVADAGPYASAALLDGTRKAIFRLPACTERDARGALRLSVEAGSDGIGPSYHLEPLVRGADGALLRPARHEPPSCLVLVPRVTTGLYGDWEDDLGVPWAFPLASMRWVPQSPRESGA
;
A
#
# COMPACT_ATOMS: atom_id res chain seq x y z
N MET A 1 14.31 -3.42 18.62
CA MET A 1 14.78 -3.22 17.22
C MET A 1 13.56 -2.92 16.35
N LYS A 2 13.53 -1.80 15.59
CA LYS A 2 12.38 -1.47 14.72
C LYS A 2 12.22 -2.55 13.63
N PRO A 3 10.99 -3.04 13.35
CA PRO A 3 10.76 -4.04 12.31
C PRO A 3 11.12 -3.45 10.93
N ARG A 4 11.49 -4.33 9.98
CA ARG A 4 11.89 -3.94 8.63
C ARG A 4 11.05 -4.67 7.60
N TRP A 5 10.53 -3.94 6.62
CA TRP A 5 9.83 -4.55 5.48
C TRP A 5 10.78 -5.45 4.68
N PRO A 6 10.43 -6.73 4.41
CA PRO A 6 11.25 -7.63 3.62
C PRO A 6 11.52 -7.05 2.22
N ARG A 7 12.80 -7.04 1.79
CA ARG A 7 13.19 -6.53 0.47
C ARG A 7 12.49 -7.24 -0.68
N ARG A 8 12.25 -8.55 -0.54
CA ARG A 8 11.52 -9.31 -1.55
C ARG A 8 10.06 -8.88 -1.73
N TRP A 9 9.44 -8.26 -0.72
CA TRP A 9 8.05 -7.79 -0.79
C TRP A 9 7.93 -6.37 -1.38
N VAL A 10 9.00 -5.85 -1.99
CA VAL A 10 9.09 -4.50 -2.60
C VAL A 10 8.90 -4.63 -4.11
N GLY A 11 7.82 -4.07 -4.63
CA GLY A 11 7.46 -4.16 -6.04
C GLY A 11 6.03 -3.68 -6.27
N THR A 12 5.46 -4.05 -7.41
CA THR A 12 4.09 -3.66 -7.77
C THR A 12 3.11 -4.76 -7.38
N TRP A 13 2.02 -4.36 -6.74
CA TRP A 13 0.88 -5.19 -6.39
C TRP A 13 -0.34 -4.65 -7.14
N CYS A 14 -1.09 -5.51 -7.82
CA CYS A 14 -2.27 -5.12 -8.58
C CYS A 14 -3.52 -5.84 -8.06
N ALA A 15 -4.62 -5.10 -7.98
CA ALA A 15 -5.94 -5.62 -7.73
C ALA A 15 -6.60 -6.05 -9.05
N ASP A 16 -7.66 -6.85 -8.96
CA ASP A 16 -8.40 -7.36 -10.12
C ASP A 16 -9.14 -6.23 -10.88
N ASP A 17 -9.35 -5.07 -10.25
CA ASP A 17 -9.93 -3.86 -10.85
C ASP A 17 -8.90 -2.98 -11.58
N GLY A 18 -7.65 -3.45 -11.70
CA GLY A 18 -6.55 -2.75 -12.37
C GLY A 18 -5.80 -1.76 -11.48
N ARG A 19 -6.31 -1.42 -10.29
CA ARG A 19 -5.61 -0.54 -9.34
C ARG A 19 -4.33 -1.17 -8.86
N SER A 20 -3.33 -0.34 -8.57
CA SER A 20 -2.03 -0.85 -8.14
C SER A 20 -1.39 -0.05 -7.02
N VAL A 21 -0.58 -0.77 -6.24
CA VAL A 21 0.31 -0.22 -5.22
C VAL A 21 1.73 -0.60 -5.57
N THR A 22 2.60 0.39 -5.73
CA THR A 22 4.04 0.17 -5.83
C THR A 22 4.69 0.48 -4.49
N ILE A 23 5.40 -0.51 -3.95
CA ILE A 23 6.22 -0.39 -2.75
C ILE A 23 7.66 -0.30 -3.22
N GLU A 24 8.37 0.73 -2.78
CA GLU A 24 9.76 0.99 -3.14
C GLU A 24 10.62 1.14 -1.88
N ARG A 25 11.93 0.90 -2.01
CA ARG A 25 12.91 1.19 -0.96
C ARG A 25 13.84 2.30 -1.39
N GLN A 26 13.97 3.33 -0.57
CA GLN A 26 14.99 4.36 -0.72
C GLN A 26 15.86 4.39 0.54
N GLY A 27 17.04 3.78 0.45
CA GLY A 27 17.91 3.58 1.62
C GLY A 27 17.22 2.73 2.70
N ARG A 28 16.96 3.36 3.86
CA ARG A 28 16.26 2.72 4.99
C ARG A 28 14.74 2.89 4.94
N SER A 29 14.24 3.83 4.14
CA SER A 29 12.83 4.17 4.04
C SER A 29 12.10 3.24 3.07
N VAL A 30 10.82 3.02 3.35
CA VAL A 30 9.88 2.36 2.44
C VAL A 30 8.91 3.44 1.96
N LEU A 31 8.68 3.48 0.65
CA LEU A 31 7.82 4.47 0.01
C LEU A 31 6.69 3.73 -0.71
N VAL A 32 5.50 4.30 -0.69
CA VAL A 32 4.30 3.70 -1.29
C VAL A 32 3.68 4.67 -2.28
N THR A 33 3.37 4.17 -3.47
CA THR A 33 2.66 4.90 -4.53
C THR A 33 1.40 4.12 -4.87
N VAL A 34 0.26 4.79 -4.98
CA VAL A 34 -1.02 4.19 -5.37
C VAL A 34 -1.42 4.73 -6.75
N ARG A 35 -1.88 3.85 -7.64
CA ARG A 35 -2.30 4.20 -9.00
C ARG A 35 -3.69 3.62 -9.33
N PRO A 36 -4.51 4.33 -10.12
CA PRO A 36 -5.82 3.85 -10.55
C PRO A 36 -5.74 2.69 -11.53
N VAL A 37 -4.70 2.67 -12.36
CA VAL A 37 -4.39 1.59 -13.31
C VAL A 37 -2.89 1.35 -13.25
N ALA A 38 -2.45 0.11 -13.47
CA ALA A 38 -1.03 -0.18 -13.69
C ALA A 38 -0.46 0.73 -14.80
N ASP A 39 0.75 1.26 -14.59
CA ASP A 39 1.47 2.17 -15.50
C ASP A 39 0.85 3.54 -15.77
N ALA A 40 -0.33 3.84 -15.23
CA ALA A 40 -0.86 5.20 -15.21
C ALA A 40 -0.04 6.11 -14.28
N GLY A 41 -0.15 7.42 -14.50
CA GLY A 41 0.33 8.41 -13.54
C GLY A 41 -0.28 8.18 -12.15
N PRO A 42 0.42 8.56 -11.05
CA PRO A 42 -0.15 8.47 -9.72
C PRO A 42 -1.44 9.27 -9.64
N TYR A 43 -2.39 8.80 -8.83
CA TYR A 43 -3.65 9.51 -8.65
C TYR A 43 -3.38 10.92 -8.10
N ALA A 44 -3.96 11.94 -8.74
CA ALA A 44 -3.98 13.30 -8.21
C ALA A 44 -5.33 13.53 -7.55
N SER A 45 -5.35 13.97 -6.28
CA SER A 45 -6.61 14.34 -5.62
C SER A 45 -7.37 15.49 -6.29
N ALA A 46 -6.73 16.22 -7.20
CA ALA A 46 -7.40 17.22 -8.05
C ALA A 46 -8.50 16.64 -8.97
N ALA A 47 -8.51 15.33 -9.24
CA ALA A 47 -9.59 14.68 -9.98
C ALA A 47 -10.82 14.38 -9.10
N LEU A 48 -10.68 14.50 -7.78
CA LEU A 48 -11.77 14.29 -6.81
C LEU A 48 -12.23 15.59 -6.15
N LEU A 49 -11.39 16.63 -6.14
CA LEU A 49 -11.59 17.83 -5.33
C LEU A 49 -11.25 19.10 -6.06
N ASP A 50 -12.06 20.10 -5.74
CA ASP A 50 -12.09 21.47 -6.23
C ASP A 50 -10.79 22.24 -5.94
N GLY A 51 -9.69 21.81 -6.55
CA GLY A 51 -8.44 22.58 -6.68
C GLY A 51 -7.24 22.16 -5.84
N THR A 52 -7.37 21.32 -4.80
CA THR A 52 -6.25 21.03 -3.89
C THR A 52 -5.49 19.75 -4.26
N ARG A 53 -4.16 19.87 -4.47
CA ARG A 53 -3.28 18.81 -5.00
C ARG A 53 -2.51 18.08 -3.88
N LYS A 54 -2.86 16.82 -3.61
CA LYS A 54 -2.00 15.85 -2.90
C LYS A 54 -1.86 14.59 -3.74
N ALA A 55 -0.76 14.49 -4.47
CA ALA A 55 -0.45 13.28 -5.23
C ALA A 55 -0.20 12.10 -4.29
N ILE A 56 -0.77 10.93 -4.60
CA ILE A 56 -0.50 9.68 -3.85
C ILE A 56 0.79 9.04 -4.38
N PHE A 57 1.89 9.76 -4.25
CA PHE A 57 3.17 9.41 -4.84
C PHE A 57 4.27 9.38 -3.80
N ARG A 58 4.97 8.25 -3.70
CA ARG A 58 6.12 8.03 -2.81
C ARG A 58 5.86 8.45 -1.37
N LEU A 59 4.68 8.09 -0.86
CA LEU A 59 4.31 8.35 0.52
C LEU A 59 5.21 7.57 1.47
N PRO A 60 5.77 8.21 2.51
CA PRO A 60 6.52 7.51 3.55
C PRO A 60 5.65 6.44 4.21
N ALA A 61 6.22 5.25 4.36
CA ALA A 61 5.55 4.14 5.03
C ALA A 61 6.38 3.63 6.22
N CYS A 62 5.68 3.39 7.33
CA CYS A 62 6.24 2.82 8.54
C CYS A 62 6.01 1.31 8.53
N THR A 63 7.07 0.54 8.74
CA THR A 63 6.92 -0.89 9.02
C THR A 63 6.55 -1.07 10.49
N GLU A 64 5.48 -1.80 10.74
CA GLU A 64 4.98 -2.08 12.08
C GLU A 64 4.73 -3.57 12.27
N ARG A 65 4.62 -3.98 13.53
CA ARG A 65 4.04 -5.27 13.90
C ARG A 65 2.77 -5.02 14.69
N ASP A 66 1.72 -5.76 14.39
CA ASP A 66 0.51 -5.77 15.22
C ASP A 66 0.76 -6.52 16.54
N ALA A 67 -0.25 -6.56 17.41
CA ALA A 67 -0.20 -7.27 18.69
C ALA A 67 0.05 -8.80 18.54
N ARG A 68 -0.21 -9.37 17.36
CA ARG A 68 0.02 -10.79 17.03
C ARG A 68 1.38 -11.02 16.36
N GLY A 69 2.17 -9.96 16.21
CA GLY A 69 3.48 -9.98 15.54
C GLY A 69 3.41 -9.99 14.02
N ALA A 70 2.23 -9.82 13.40
CA ALA A 70 2.06 -9.70 11.96
C ALA A 70 2.68 -8.41 11.45
N LEU A 71 3.42 -8.48 10.35
CA LEU A 71 4.02 -7.29 9.75
C LEU A 71 2.98 -6.53 8.93
N ARG A 72 2.95 -5.20 9.03
CA ARG A 72 2.16 -4.33 8.15
C ARG A 72 2.97 -3.11 7.71
N LEU A 73 2.64 -2.55 6.56
CA LEU A 73 3.07 -1.20 6.20
C LEU A 73 1.96 -0.22 6.52
N SER A 74 2.21 0.71 7.43
CA SER A 74 1.33 1.83 7.68
C SER A 74 1.75 3.00 6.79
N VAL A 75 0.82 3.51 6.01
CA VAL A 75 0.97 4.70 5.17
C VAL A 75 0.02 5.73 5.72
N GLU A 76 0.57 6.75 6.36
CA GLU A 76 -0.25 7.85 6.86
C GLU A 76 -0.67 8.72 5.69
N ALA A 77 -1.96 8.95 5.62
CA ALA A 77 -2.59 9.67 4.55
C ALA A 77 -3.20 10.91 5.21
N GLY A 78 -2.45 12.02 5.24
CA GLY A 78 -2.91 13.22 5.94
C GLY A 78 -1.77 14.03 6.56
N SER A 79 -2.07 14.64 7.70
CA SER A 79 -1.13 15.31 8.61
C SER A 79 -0.62 14.32 9.64
N ASP A 80 0.69 14.28 9.85
CA ASP A 80 1.41 13.34 10.73
C ASP A 80 0.78 13.20 12.13
N GLY A 81 0.52 11.96 12.53
CA GLY A 81 -0.01 11.56 13.84
C GLY A 81 -1.51 11.75 14.06
N ILE A 82 -2.26 12.30 13.09
CA ILE A 82 -3.68 12.66 13.27
C ILE A 82 -4.51 12.12 12.09
N GLY A 83 -3.87 11.88 10.95
CA GLY A 83 -4.53 11.47 9.73
C GLY A 83 -4.97 10.00 9.74
N PRO A 84 -6.00 9.67 8.95
CA PRO A 84 -6.31 8.29 8.61
C PRO A 84 -5.11 7.58 7.97
N SER A 85 -5.06 6.26 8.15
CA SER A 85 -3.93 5.44 7.75
C SER A 85 -4.38 4.26 6.89
N TYR A 86 -3.55 3.94 5.90
CA TYR A 86 -3.61 2.67 5.20
C TYR A 86 -2.65 1.68 5.83
N HIS A 87 -3.17 0.55 6.26
CA HIS A 87 -2.36 -0.60 6.61
C HIS A 87 -2.38 -1.62 5.48
N LEU A 88 -1.22 -1.88 4.89
CA LEU A 88 -1.04 -2.91 3.88
C LEU A 88 -0.53 -4.17 4.57
N GLU A 89 -1.40 -5.17 4.65
CA GLU A 89 -1.17 -6.44 5.35
C GLU A 89 -0.84 -7.56 4.35
N PRO A 90 0.38 -8.10 4.35
CA PRO A 90 0.72 -9.25 3.53
C PRO A 90 0.18 -10.52 4.20
N LEU A 91 -0.74 -11.20 3.53
CA LEU A 91 -1.34 -12.46 3.98
C LEU A 91 -0.97 -13.60 3.03
N VAL A 92 -0.90 -14.81 3.58
CA VAL A 92 -0.73 -16.05 2.79
C VAL A 92 -2.12 -16.62 2.50
N ARG A 93 -2.38 -16.90 1.22
CA ARG A 93 -3.60 -17.57 0.79
C ARG A 93 -3.49 -19.08 1.11
N GLY A 94 -4.54 -19.63 1.71
CA GLY A 94 -4.69 -21.06 1.97
C GLY A 94 -4.88 -21.86 0.68
N ALA A 95 -4.71 -23.18 0.78
CA ALA A 95 -4.91 -24.10 -0.34
C ALA A 95 -6.37 -24.12 -0.83
N ASP A 96 -7.31 -23.78 0.04
CA ASP A 96 -8.74 -23.59 -0.21
C ASP A 96 -9.10 -22.22 -0.80
N GLY A 97 -8.10 -21.34 -1.00
CA GLY A 97 -8.30 -19.98 -1.47
C GLY A 97 -8.68 -18.97 -0.39
N ALA A 98 -8.87 -19.39 0.86
CA ALA A 98 -9.16 -18.48 1.97
C ALA A 98 -7.90 -17.70 2.41
N LEU A 99 -8.06 -16.46 2.90
CA LEU A 99 -6.95 -15.68 3.46
C LEU A 99 -6.74 -16.12 4.92
N LEU A 100 -5.72 -16.92 5.17
CA LEU A 100 -5.67 -17.68 6.43
C LEU A 100 -4.71 -17.10 7.47
N ARG A 101 -3.60 -16.48 7.07
CA ARG A 101 -2.59 -16.04 8.05
C ARG A 101 -1.69 -14.90 7.62
N PRO A 102 -1.14 -14.12 8.58
CA PRO A 102 -0.06 -13.19 8.34
C PRO A 102 1.15 -13.83 7.68
N ALA A 103 1.73 -13.12 6.71
CA ALA A 103 3.00 -13.46 6.12
C ALA A 103 4.14 -13.27 7.12
N ARG A 104 5.13 -14.15 7.05
CA ARG A 104 6.37 -14.09 7.81
C ARG A 104 7.54 -14.00 6.88
N HIS A 105 7.70 -15.03 6.05
CA HIS A 105 8.88 -15.21 5.21
C HIS A 105 8.61 -15.73 3.81
N GLU A 106 7.36 -15.75 3.38
CA GLU A 106 6.95 -16.30 2.11
C GLU A 106 7.42 -15.42 0.94
N PRO A 107 7.61 -15.99 -0.26
CA PRO A 107 7.86 -15.23 -1.47
C PRO A 107 6.61 -14.42 -1.87
N PRO A 108 6.77 -13.28 -2.57
CA PRO A 108 5.63 -12.42 -2.96
C PRO A 108 4.55 -13.11 -3.76
N SER A 109 4.91 -14.09 -4.60
CA SER A 109 3.97 -14.86 -5.42
C SER A 109 2.96 -15.66 -4.59
N CYS A 110 3.26 -15.97 -3.33
CA CYS A 110 2.36 -16.67 -2.42
C CYS A 110 1.52 -15.71 -1.55
N LEU A 111 1.69 -14.41 -1.73
CA LEU A 111 1.10 -13.39 -0.89
C LEU A 111 -0.06 -12.67 -1.57
N VAL A 112 -0.99 -12.24 -0.74
CA VAL A 112 -2.01 -11.25 -1.08
C VAL A 112 -1.79 -10.05 -0.18
N LEU A 113 -1.68 -8.86 -0.76
CA LEU A 113 -1.60 -7.62 -0.02
C LEU A 113 -3.02 -7.10 0.23
N VAL A 114 -3.43 -7.13 1.49
CA VAL A 114 -4.77 -6.70 1.90
C VAL A 114 -4.68 -5.29 2.48
N PRO A 115 -5.31 -4.30 1.86
CA PRO A 115 -5.41 -2.96 2.42
C PRO A 115 -6.48 -2.94 3.52
N ARG A 116 -6.17 -2.26 4.61
CA ARG A 116 -7.10 -1.90 5.69
C ARG A 116 -7.03 -0.39 5.88
N VAL A 117 -8.19 0.25 5.95
CA VAL A 117 -8.28 1.68 6.27
C VAL A 117 -8.63 1.81 7.75
N THR A 118 -7.93 2.68 8.45
CA THR A 118 -8.35 3.17 9.77
C THR A 118 -8.79 4.62 9.63
N THR A 119 -9.93 4.95 10.23
CA THR A 119 -10.37 6.34 10.37
C THR A 119 -9.40 7.07 11.30
N GLY A 120 -9.02 8.29 10.93
CA GLY A 120 -8.28 9.21 11.79
C GLY A 120 -9.18 9.82 12.86
N LEU A 121 -8.71 10.86 13.55
CA LEU A 121 -9.53 11.59 14.53
C LEU A 121 -10.59 12.49 13.89
N TYR A 122 -10.54 12.69 12.57
CA TYR A 122 -11.57 13.40 11.83
C TYR A 122 -12.81 12.50 11.68
N GLY A 123 -13.95 13.00 12.15
CA GLY A 123 -15.20 12.25 12.28
C GLY A 123 -16.03 12.17 11.01
N ASP A 124 -15.61 12.87 9.95
CA ASP A 124 -16.30 13.06 8.69
C ASP A 124 -15.37 12.73 7.52
N TRP A 125 -15.81 11.76 6.71
CA TRP A 125 -15.15 11.37 5.48
C TRP A 125 -15.11 12.51 4.44
N GLU A 126 -15.88 13.58 4.67
CA GLU A 126 -16.11 14.70 3.75
C GLU A 126 -15.06 15.83 3.87
N ASP A 127 -14.46 16.06 5.04
CA ASP A 127 -13.49 17.15 5.22
C ASP A 127 -12.06 16.78 4.78
N ASP A 128 -11.79 15.48 4.68
CA ASP A 128 -10.49 14.93 4.27
C ASP A 128 -10.50 14.41 2.82
N LEU A 129 -11.50 14.80 2.05
CA LEU A 129 -11.46 14.65 0.61
C LEU A 129 -10.16 15.32 0.13
N GLY A 130 -9.22 14.49 -0.34
CA GLY A 130 -7.90 14.93 -0.83
C GLY A 130 -6.80 13.89 -0.69
N VAL A 131 -7.13 12.77 -0.09
CA VAL A 131 -6.15 11.94 0.60
C VAL A 131 -6.40 10.46 0.23
N PRO A 132 -5.34 9.64 0.09
CA PRO A 132 -5.40 8.31 -0.53
C PRO A 132 -6.52 7.37 -0.12
N TRP A 133 -7.02 7.52 1.11
CA TRP A 133 -8.00 6.62 1.73
C TRP A 133 -9.42 6.74 1.19
N ALA A 134 -9.75 7.81 0.45
CA ALA A 134 -11.01 7.90 -0.28
C ALA A 134 -11.09 6.89 -1.45
N PHE A 135 -9.97 6.21 -1.74
CA PHE A 135 -9.84 5.22 -2.80
C PHE A 135 -9.81 3.79 -2.25
N PRO A 136 -10.95 3.15 -1.97
CA PRO A 136 -10.97 1.80 -1.41
C PRO A 136 -10.19 0.84 -2.33
N LEU A 137 -9.08 0.32 -1.82
CA LEU A 137 -8.27 -0.65 -2.54
C LEU A 137 -8.84 -2.05 -2.29
N ALA A 138 -8.96 -2.85 -3.35
CA ALA A 138 -9.22 -4.27 -3.20
C ALA A 138 -7.93 -5.01 -2.79
N SER A 139 -8.08 -6.29 -2.45
CA SER A 139 -6.92 -7.16 -2.21
C SER A 139 -6.08 -7.29 -3.49
N MET A 140 -4.75 -7.22 -3.35
CA MET A 140 -3.83 -7.16 -4.48
C MET A 140 -2.89 -8.36 -4.53
N ARG A 141 -2.47 -8.72 -5.73
CA ARG A 141 -1.48 -9.76 -5.99
C ARG A 141 -0.20 -9.14 -6.50
N TRP A 142 0.92 -9.79 -6.20
CA TRP A 142 2.21 -9.38 -6.72
C TRP A 142 2.27 -9.50 -8.25
N VAL A 143 2.79 -8.47 -8.90
CA VAL A 143 3.13 -8.49 -10.33
C VAL A 143 4.63 -8.69 -10.47
N PRO A 144 5.09 -9.80 -11.08
CA PRO A 144 6.50 -9.96 -11.41
C PRO A 144 6.96 -8.80 -12.29
N GLN A 145 8.02 -8.11 -11.88
CA GLN A 145 8.68 -7.19 -12.78
C GLN A 145 9.38 -8.02 -13.85
N SER A 146 9.02 -7.82 -15.12
CA SER A 146 9.84 -8.31 -16.22
C SER A 146 11.27 -7.82 -15.99
N PRO A 147 12.31 -8.65 -16.26
CA PRO A 147 13.67 -8.15 -16.27
C PRO A 147 13.66 -6.93 -17.19
N ARG A 148 13.97 -5.75 -16.66
CA ARG A 148 14.29 -4.63 -17.55
C ARG A 148 15.45 -5.15 -18.37
N GLU A 149 15.27 -5.27 -19.68
CA GLU A 149 16.38 -5.46 -20.58
C GLU A 149 17.33 -4.31 -20.29
N SER A 150 18.40 -4.62 -19.57
CA SER A 150 19.48 -3.70 -19.31
C SER A 150 20.06 -3.41 -20.69
N GLY A 151 19.62 -2.31 -21.29
CA GLY A 151 20.20 -1.79 -22.53
C GLY A 151 21.71 -1.69 -22.33
N ALA A 152 22.42 -2.47 -23.12
CA ALA A 152 23.87 -2.39 -23.31
C ALA A 152 24.25 -1.06 -23.98
#